data_AF-A0A8T3N1I1-F1
#
_entry.id   AF-A0A8T3N1I1-F1
#
_cell.length_a   1.000
_cell.length_b   1.000
_cell.length_c   1.000
_cell.angle_alpha   90.00
_cell.angle_beta   90.00
_cell.angle_gamma   90.00
#
_symmetry.space_group_name_H-M   'P 1'
#
loop_
_entity.id
_entity.type
_entity.pdbx_description
1 polymer ?
#
loop_
_entity_poly.entity_id
_entity_poly.type
_entity_poly.pdbx_seq_one_letter_code
_entity_poly.pdbx_strand_id
1 'polypeptide(L)'
;MAGRTLYDKLWDTHVARVDEHGTALLYIDRHLVHEVTSPQAFEGLRLAGRKVWRASSILATADHNVSTRVRDLSTADPVSRLQVETLDANVAQHKLRYYGLSDRRQGIVHIIGPEQGATLPGMTVVCGDSHTSTHGAFGALAFGIGTSEVEHVLATQCLQQRKARNMLIRVDGHVGTGVTSKDIMLAIIGEIGTAGGTGYAIEFGGDAIRALSMEARMTVCNMTIEAGARAGLVAVDQTTIDYLRGRPLAPNGELWDAAVTAWRDLKSDDNAKFDREVRLDAHTIEPQVSWGTSPEMVVPVGARVPDPDTESDPTRADGMRHALKYMDLKPGAAITDIALDKIFIGSCTNARIEDLRAAAAVVNGRRLATSIKQALVVPGSGLVKQQAEAEGLHHIFMRAGFEWREPGCSMCLGMNDDRLAPGERCASTSNRNFEGRQGHGGRTHLVSPAMAAAAGIAGHFVDVREL
;
A
#
# COMPACT_ATOMS: atom_id res chain seq x y z
N MET A 1 -24.42 -10.73 25.65
CA MET A 1 -24.04 -11.04 24.24
C MET A 1 -22.57 -10.64 24.07
N ALA A 2 -21.81 -11.33 23.22
CA ALA A 2 -20.45 -10.91 22.90
C ALA A 2 -20.47 -9.55 22.17
N GLY A 3 -19.46 -8.72 22.38
CA GLY A 3 -19.32 -7.47 21.65
C GLY A 3 -19.05 -7.69 20.16
N ARG A 4 -19.28 -6.67 19.34
CA ARG A 4 -19.00 -6.70 17.90
C ARG A 4 -17.60 -6.18 17.62
N THR A 5 -16.89 -6.84 16.71
CA THR A 5 -15.64 -6.31 16.17
C THR A 5 -15.91 -5.11 15.25
N LEU A 6 -14.88 -4.34 14.91
CA LEU A 6 -15.01 -3.29 13.89
C LEU A 6 -15.46 -3.88 12.55
N TYR A 7 -14.90 -5.03 12.17
CA TYR A 7 -15.32 -5.72 10.95
C TYR A 7 -16.79 -6.13 10.99
N ASP A 8 -17.29 -6.64 12.12
CA ASP A 8 -18.72 -6.98 12.26
C ASP A 8 -19.60 -5.74 12.09
N LYS A 9 -19.25 -4.63 12.75
CA LYS A 9 -19.98 -3.36 12.62
C LYS A 9 -20.05 -2.90 11.16
N LEU A 10 -18.91 -2.91 10.46
CA LEU A 10 -18.83 -2.52 9.05
C LEU A 10 -19.57 -3.49 8.13
N TRP A 11 -19.46 -4.79 8.37
CA TRP A 11 -20.15 -5.79 7.57
C TRP A 11 -21.67 -5.64 7.69
N ASP A 12 -22.17 -5.63 8.93
CA ASP A 12 -23.60 -5.69 9.22
C ASP A 12 -24.35 -4.45 8.68
N THR A 13 -23.71 -3.27 8.62
CA THR A 13 -24.32 -2.06 8.07
C THR A 13 -24.43 -2.05 6.54
N HIS A 14 -23.71 -2.94 5.84
CA HIS A 14 -23.65 -2.94 4.36
C HIS A 14 -24.26 -4.19 3.72
N VAL A 15 -24.65 -5.20 4.50
CA VAL A 15 -25.35 -6.37 3.97
C VAL A 15 -26.74 -5.97 3.49
N ALA A 16 -26.96 -6.03 2.17
CA ALA A 16 -28.26 -5.78 1.57
C ALA A 16 -29.16 -7.03 1.58
N ARG A 17 -28.56 -8.21 1.41
CA ARG A 17 -29.24 -9.51 1.41
C ARG A 17 -28.24 -10.61 1.75
N VAL A 18 -28.70 -11.69 2.37
CA VAL A 18 -27.95 -12.96 2.48
C VAL A 18 -28.76 -14.05 1.79
N ASP A 19 -28.09 -14.92 1.03
CA ASP A 19 -28.71 -16.10 0.41
C ASP A 19 -28.77 -17.30 1.37
N GLU A 20 -29.42 -18.38 0.92
CA GLU A 20 -29.58 -19.61 1.70
C GLU A 20 -28.26 -20.36 1.97
N HIS A 21 -27.19 -20.01 1.25
CA HIS A 21 -25.85 -20.59 1.41
C HIS A 21 -24.92 -19.69 2.25
N GLY A 22 -25.43 -18.59 2.79
CA GLY A 22 -24.66 -17.65 3.62
C GLY A 22 -23.77 -16.70 2.82
N THR A 23 -23.97 -16.57 1.51
CA THR A 23 -23.30 -15.53 0.70
C THR A 23 -24.09 -14.23 0.80
N ALA A 24 -23.42 -13.14 1.16
CA ALA A 24 -24.04 -11.84 1.29
C ALA A 24 -23.89 -11.04 -0.02
N LEU A 25 -24.93 -10.28 -0.35
CA LEU A 25 -24.84 -9.16 -1.28
C LEU A 25 -24.48 -7.91 -0.47
N LEU A 26 -23.23 -7.47 -0.60
CA LEU A 26 -22.67 -6.35 0.12
C LEU A 26 -22.77 -5.07 -0.72
N TYR A 27 -23.33 -4.01 -0.14
CA TYR A 27 -23.37 -2.69 -0.76
C TYR A 27 -21.98 -2.04 -0.76
N ILE A 28 -21.63 -1.37 -1.86
CA ILE A 28 -20.37 -0.68 -2.08
C ILE A 28 -20.62 0.84 -2.09
N ASP A 29 -19.96 1.60 -1.21
CA ASP A 29 -20.12 3.06 -1.16
C ASP A 29 -19.23 3.79 -2.15
N ARG A 30 -17.99 3.32 -2.32
CA ARG A 30 -16.95 3.95 -3.13
C ARG A 30 -16.30 2.94 -4.06
N HIS A 31 -16.29 3.27 -5.34
CA HIS A 31 -15.57 2.51 -6.35
C HIS A 31 -14.44 3.38 -6.91
N LEU A 32 -13.20 2.97 -6.63
CA LEU A 32 -12.04 3.60 -7.24
C LEU A 32 -11.68 2.84 -8.51
N VAL A 33 -11.33 3.56 -9.57
CA VAL A 33 -10.99 2.95 -10.86
C VAL A 33 -9.71 3.55 -11.44
N HIS A 34 -9.01 2.76 -12.23
CA HIS A 34 -7.75 3.11 -12.87
C HIS A 34 -7.65 2.42 -14.24
N GLU A 35 -6.69 2.83 -15.05
CA GLU A 35 -6.61 2.52 -16.47
C GLU A 35 -6.32 1.05 -16.81
N VAL A 36 -5.88 0.25 -15.85
CA VAL A 36 -5.47 -1.14 -16.13
C VAL A 36 -6.67 -2.09 -16.18
N THR A 37 -7.56 -2.00 -15.20
CA THR A 37 -8.63 -2.99 -15.01
C THR A 37 -10.01 -2.48 -15.42
N SER A 38 -10.26 -1.17 -15.32
CA SER A 38 -11.59 -0.63 -15.58
C SER A 38 -12.02 -0.60 -17.06
N PRO A 39 -11.14 -0.41 -18.06
CA PRO A 39 -11.59 -0.36 -19.46
C PRO A 39 -12.40 -1.57 -19.91
N GLN A 40 -11.97 -2.77 -19.52
CA GLN A 40 -12.65 -4.03 -19.86
C GLN A 40 -14.04 -4.12 -19.20
N ALA A 41 -14.17 -3.62 -17.97
CA ALA A 41 -15.45 -3.60 -17.27
C ALA A 41 -16.46 -2.63 -17.91
N PHE A 42 -16.02 -1.44 -18.35
CA PHE A 42 -16.87 -0.51 -19.11
C PHE A 42 -17.33 -1.10 -20.44
N GLU A 43 -16.43 -1.80 -21.15
CA GLU A 43 -16.76 -2.49 -22.39
C GLU A 43 -17.80 -3.61 -22.16
N GLY A 44 -17.67 -4.38 -21.07
CA GLY A 44 -18.66 -5.37 -20.66
C GLY A 44 -20.06 -4.79 -20.47
N LEU A 45 -20.17 -3.65 -19.79
CA LEU A 45 -21.44 -2.93 -19.67
C LEU A 45 -22.01 -2.53 -21.02
N ARG A 46 -21.17 -1.99 -21.91
CA ARG A 46 -21.58 -1.52 -23.24
C ARG A 46 -22.13 -2.67 -24.08
N LEU A 47 -21.42 -3.80 -24.11
CA LEU A 47 -21.85 -5.01 -24.83
C LEU A 47 -23.14 -5.59 -24.26
N ALA A 48 -23.33 -5.51 -22.94
CA ALA A 48 -24.56 -5.96 -22.27
C ALA A 48 -25.70 -4.93 -22.31
N GLY A 49 -25.51 -3.76 -22.92
CA GLY A 49 -26.52 -2.68 -22.94
C GLY A 49 -26.83 -2.09 -21.56
N ARG A 50 -25.91 -2.21 -20.60
CA ARG A 50 -26.06 -1.72 -19.22
C ARG A 50 -25.51 -0.32 -19.06
N LYS A 51 -26.06 0.42 -18.10
CA LYS A 51 -25.57 1.76 -17.71
C LYS A 51 -24.83 1.66 -16.38
N VAL A 52 -23.87 2.56 -16.19
CA VAL A 52 -23.30 2.82 -14.87
C VAL A 52 -24.41 3.33 -13.94
N TRP A 53 -24.59 2.69 -12.79
CA TRP A 53 -25.73 2.95 -11.91
C TRP A 53 -25.58 4.23 -11.08
N ARG A 54 -24.44 4.39 -10.39
CA ARG A 54 -24.19 5.52 -9.48
C ARG A 54 -22.88 6.22 -9.81
N ALA A 55 -22.84 7.03 -10.86
CA ALA A 55 -21.60 7.70 -11.30
C ALA A 55 -20.88 8.52 -10.19
N SER A 56 -21.61 9.06 -9.20
CA SER A 56 -21.06 9.85 -8.10
C SER A 56 -20.29 9.05 -7.03
N SER A 57 -20.48 7.72 -6.96
CA SER A 57 -19.65 6.84 -6.11
C SER A 57 -18.31 6.52 -6.76
N ILE A 58 -18.10 6.86 -8.03
CA ILE A 58 -16.89 6.48 -8.77
C ILE A 58 -15.86 7.62 -8.75
N LEU A 59 -14.61 7.27 -8.49
CA LEU A 59 -13.46 8.16 -8.63
C LEU A 59 -12.39 7.47 -9.47
N ALA A 60 -11.93 8.14 -10.51
CA ALA A 60 -10.92 7.64 -11.43
C ALA A 60 -9.58 8.40 -11.27
N THR A 61 -8.48 7.71 -11.55
CA THR A 61 -7.14 8.30 -11.75
C THR A 61 -6.35 7.44 -12.74
N ALA A 62 -5.34 8.01 -13.38
CA ALA A 62 -4.35 7.25 -14.13
C ALA A 62 -3.04 7.20 -13.34
N ASP A 63 -2.53 6.01 -13.02
CA ASP A 63 -1.37 5.87 -12.11
C ASP A 63 -0.40 4.71 -12.36
N HIS A 64 -0.76 3.66 -13.08
CA HIS A 64 0.12 2.50 -13.35
C HIS A 64 0.97 2.69 -14.62
N ASN A 65 0.40 3.25 -15.67
CA ASN A 65 0.96 3.41 -17.02
C ASN A 65 1.46 4.83 -17.30
N VAL A 66 1.60 5.64 -16.25
CA VAL A 66 2.10 7.01 -16.35
C VAL A 66 3.61 7.04 -16.15
N SER A 67 4.32 7.77 -17.02
CA SER A 67 5.76 7.96 -16.85
C SER A 67 6.02 8.90 -15.68
N THR A 68 7.03 8.55 -14.87
CA THR A 68 7.47 9.39 -13.75
C THR A 68 8.54 10.39 -14.20
N ARG A 69 9.01 10.32 -15.46
CA ARG A 69 10.01 11.26 -16.01
C ARG A 69 9.36 12.45 -16.68
N VAL A 70 8.25 12.21 -17.38
CA VAL A 70 7.52 13.22 -18.16
C VAL A 70 6.02 13.00 -18.00
N ARG A 71 5.26 14.10 -17.82
CA ARG A 71 3.79 14.07 -17.77
C ARG A 71 3.18 14.23 -19.16
N ASP A 72 3.60 13.39 -20.09
CA ASP A 72 3.14 13.41 -21.48
C ASP A 72 2.84 11.98 -21.98
N LEU A 73 1.60 11.74 -22.40
CA LEU A 73 1.19 10.44 -22.97
C LEU A 73 1.75 10.23 -24.38
N SER A 74 2.15 11.29 -25.08
CA SER A 74 2.68 11.17 -26.43
C SER A 74 3.98 10.37 -26.48
N THR A 75 4.72 10.32 -25.36
CA THR A 75 5.97 9.59 -25.20
C THR A 75 5.79 8.19 -24.62
N ALA A 76 4.57 7.82 -24.21
CA ALA A 76 4.28 6.50 -23.67
C ALA A 76 4.27 5.43 -24.78
N ASP A 77 4.54 4.18 -24.41
CA ASP A 77 4.38 3.08 -25.35
C ASP A 77 2.90 2.92 -25.78
N PRO A 78 2.63 2.30 -26.95
CA PRO A 78 1.27 2.23 -27.48
C PRO A 78 0.24 1.56 -26.57
N VAL A 79 0.67 0.58 -25.74
CA VAL A 79 -0.23 -0.14 -24.85
C VAL A 79 -0.60 0.74 -23.65
N SER A 80 0.39 1.32 -22.99
CA SER A 80 0.19 2.26 -21.88
C SER A 80 -0.70 3.43 -22.30
N ARG A 81 -0.40 4.02 -23.47
CA ARG A 81 -1.19 5.13 -24.03
C ARG A 81 -2.64 4.72 -24.27
N LEU A 82 -2.88 3.59 -24.92
CA LEU A 82 -4.24 3.10 -25.21
C LEU A 82 -5.06 2.90 -23.93
N GLN A 83 -4.46 2.35 -22.88
CA GLN A 83 -5.14 2.13 -21.60
C GLN A 83 -5.59 3.45 -20.96
N VAL A 84 -4.71 4.47 -20.92
CA VAL A 84 -5.05 5.79 -20.37
C VAL A 84 -6.10 6.51 -21.23
N GLU A 85 -5.93 6.54 -22.56
CA GLU A 85 -6.90 7.15 -23.47
C GLU A 85 -8.28 6.47 -23.38
N THR A 86 -8.31 5.15 -23.16
CA THR A 86 -9.56 4.41 -22.97
C THR A 86 -10.23 4.76 -21.63
N LEU A 87 -9.45 4.97 -20.56
CA LEU A 87 -9.99 5.49 -19.30
C LEU A 87 -10.58 6.90 -19.50
N ASP A 88 -9.85 7.79 -20.18
CA ASP A 88 -10.30 9.16 -20.47
C ASP A 88 -11.65 9.17 -21.20
N ALA A 89 -11.79 8.32 -22.23
CA ALA A 89 -13.02 8.18 -22.99
C ALA A 89 -14.20 7.70 -22.11
N ASN A 90 -13.97 6.68 -21.28
CA ASN A 90 -14.99 6.15 -20.37
C ASN A 90 -15.41 7.19 -19.31
N VAL A 91 -14.45 7.91 -18.74
CA VAL A 91 -14.71 9.01 -17.79
C VAL A 91 -15.57 10.08 -18.44
N ALA A 92 -15.22 10.51 -19.66
CA ALA A 92 -15.97 11.54 -20.38
C ALA A 92 -17.40 11.09 -20.71
N GLN A 93 -17.56 9.85 -21.20
CA GLN A 93 -18.86 9.27 -21.54
C GLN A 93 -19.79 9.17 -20.33
N HIS A 94 -19.26 8.76 -19.18
CA HIS A 94 -20.05 8.52 -17.97
C HIS A 94 -20.04 9.69 -16.97
N LYS A 95 -19.33 10.78 -17.29
CA LYS A 95 -19.19 11.99 -16.46
C LYS A 95 -18.67 11.66 -15.05
N LEU A 96 -17.64 10.82 -14.99
CA LEU A 96 -17.05 10.36 -13.74
C LEU A 96 -16.13 11.43 -13.15
N ARG A 97 -15.96 11.43 -11.83
CA ARG A 97 -14.92 12.23 -11.19
C ARG A 97 -13.56 11.64 -11.57
N TYR A 98 -12.65 12.47 -12.05
CA TYR A 98 -11.37 12.03 -12.58
C TYR A 98 -10.23 12.99 -12.25
N TYR A 99 -9.10 12.44 -11.82
CA TYR A 99 -7.83 13.13 -11.70
C TYR A 99 -6.85 12.58 -12.72
N GLY A 100 -7.04 12.99 -13.98
CA GLY A 100 -6.17 12.60 -15.09
C GLY A 100 -4.81 13.31 -15.08
N LEU A 101 -3.95 12.96 -16.02
CA LEU A 101 -2.55 13.43 -16.07
C LEU A 101 -2.35 14.95 -16.03
N SER A 102 -3.31 15.72 -16.55
CA SER A 102 -3.28 17.18 -16.52
C SER A 102 -3.77 17.81 -15.21
N ASP A 103 -4.41 17.02 -14.33
CA ASP A 103 -4.84 17.49 -13.02
C ASP A 103 -3.65 17.48 -12.05
N ARG A 104 -3.44 18.60 -11.36
CA ARG A 104 -2.39 18.76 -10.34
C ARG A 104 -2.49 17.76 -9.18
N ARG A 105 -3.65 17.13 -8.97
CA ARG A 105 -3.90 16.15 -7.91
C ARG A 105 -3.60 14.72 -8.33
N GLN A 106 -3.37 14.47 -9.62
CA GLN A 106 -3.14 13.11 -10.12
C GLN A 106 -2.01 12.42 -9.35
N GLY A 107 -2.21 11.13 -9.13
CA GLY A 107 -1.34 10.30 -8.32
C GLY A 107 -1.93 8.90 -8.14
N ILE A 108 -1.24 8.13 -7.31
CA ILE A 108 -1.59 6.74 -7.01
C ILE A 108 -2.98 6.68 -6.36
N VAL A 109 -3.86 5.81 -6.86
CA VAL A 109 -5.28 5.70 -6.45
C VAL A 109 -5.47 5.57 -4.93
N HIS A 110 -4.59 4.85 -4.25
CA HIS A 110 -4.63 4.65 -2.79
C HIS A 110 -4.03 5.80 -1.96
N ILE A 111 -3.46 6.81 -2.62
CA ILE A 111 -2.97 8.04 -1.98
C ILE A 111 -3.96 9.18 -2.24
N ILE A 112 -4.38 9.34 -3.49
CA ILE A 112 -5.31 10.40 -3.87
C ILE A 112 -6.72 10.20 -3.27
N GLY A 113 -7.19 8.96 -3.10
CA GLY A 113 -8.50 8.70 -2.50
C GLY A 113 -8.63 9.31 -1.09
N PRO A 114 -7.75 8.94 -0.15
CA PRO A 114 -7.75 9.52 1.19
C PRO A 114 -7.41 11.01 1.21
N GLU A 115 -6.44 11.46 0.41
CA GLU A 115 -6.01 12.86 0.34
C GLU A 115 -7.15 13.81 -0.09
N GLN A 116 -8.06 13.33 -0.93
CA GLN A 116 -9.24 14.08 -1.37
C GLN A 116 -10.46 13.87 -0.47
N GLY A 117 -10.41 12.98 0.53
CA GLY A 117 -11.54 12.63 1.38
C GLY A 117 -12.56 11.70 0.70
N ALA A 118 -12.16 10.97 -0.35
CA ALA A 118 -13.02 10.00 -1.03
C ALA A 118 -13.21 8.71 -0.21
N THR A 119 -12.31 8.49 0.76
CA THR A 119 -12.33 7.42 1.74
C THR A 119 -12.74 8.01 3.08
N LEU A 120 -13.91 7.59 3.58
CA LEU A 120 -14.42 8.02 4.89
C LEU A 120 -14.65 6.79 5.77
N PRO A 121 -14.58 6.96 7.11
CA PRO A 121 -14.88 5.89 8.03
C PRO A 121 -16.29 5.34 7.84
N GLY A 122 -16.42 4.04 7.99
CA GLY A 122 -17.70 3.35 7.83
C GLY A 122 -17.96 2.88 6.41
N MET A 123 -17.23 3.35 5.40
CA MET A 123 -17.52 2.98 4.00
C MET A 123 -17.11 1.54 3.65
N THR A 124 -17.77 0.98 2.65
CA THR A 124 -17.19 -0.08 1.80
C THR A 124 -16.50 0.52 0.58
N VAL A 125 -15.22 0.16 0.35
CA VAL A 125 -14.38 0.73 -0.72
C VAL A 125 -13.77 -0.39 -1.56
N VAL A 126 -13.95 -0.34 -2.87
CA VAL A 126 -13.37 -1.35 -3.79
C VAL A 126 -12.63 -0.69 -4.94
N CYS A 127 -11.64 -1.40 -5.48
CA CYS A 127 -10.90 -1.04 -6.67
C CYS A 127 -10.39 -2.30 -7.36
N GLY A 128 -10.12 -2.23 -8.66
CA GLY A 128 -9.41 -3.28 -9.40
C GLY A 128 -7.93 -3.46 -9.02
N ASP A 129 -7.50 -2.93 -7.86
CA ASP A 129 -6.14 -3.05 -7.31
C ASP A 129 -6.17 -3.81 -5.97
N SER A 130 -5.22 -4.72 -5.77
CA SER A 130 -5.15 -5.56 -4.58
C SER A 130 -4.91 -4.77 -3.29
N HIS A 131 -4.24 -3.61 -3.34
CA HIS A 131 -3.87 -2.83 -2.16
C HIS A 131 -4.96 -1.84 -1.74
N THR A 132 -6.18 -2.03 -2.22
CA THR A 132 -7.37 -1.32 -1.73
C THR A 132 -7.55 -1.45 -0.22
N SER A 133 -7.00 -2.50 0.39
CA SER A 133 -6.91 -2.65 1.84
C SER A 133 -6.33 -1.43 2.56
N THR A 134 -5.50 -0.61 1.90
CA THR A 134 -4.96 0.68 2.40
C THR A 134 -6.04 1.54 3.08
N HIS A 135 -7.25 1.57 2.51
CA HIS A 135 -8.33 2.43 2.97
C HIS A 135 -8.94 1.98 4.30
N GLY A 136 -8.68 0.74 4.75
CA GLY A 136 -9.12 0.29 6.07
C GLY A 136 -8.39 0.94 7.24
N ALA A 137 -7.31 1.70 6.99
CA ALA A 137 -6.70 2.61 7.96
C ALA A 137 -7.68 3.67 8.50
N PHE A 138 -8.79 3.91 7.78
CA PHE A 138 -9.85 4.85 8.13
C PHE A 138 -11.03 4.18 8.84
N GLY A 139 -10.94 2.90 9.22
CA GLY A 139 -12.10 2.15 9.68
C GLY A 139 -13.15 1.96 8.57
N ALA A 140 -12.67 1.67 7.34
CA ALA A 140 -13.50 1.37 6.18
C ALA A 140 -13.27 -0.09 5.74
N LEU A 141 -14.32 -0.79 5.30
CA LEU A 141 -14.19 -2.15 4.77
C LEU A 141 -13.73 -2.07 3.32
N ALA A 142 -12.42 -2.21 3.10
CA ALA A 142 -11.82 -1.97 1.81
C ALA A 142 -11.01 -3.16 1.29
N PHE A 143 -11.24 -3.55 0.04
CA PHE A 143 -10.60 -4.72 -0.56
C PHE A 143 -10.54 -4.65 -2.08
N GLY A 144 -9.52 -5.30 -2.65
CA GLY A 144 -9.34 -5.41 -4.10
C GLY A 144 -10.32 -6.40 -4.74
N ILE A 145 -10.71 -6.12 -5.97
CA ILE A 145 -11.69 -6.89 -6.74
C ILE A 145 -11.17 -7.20 -8.16
N GLY A 146 -11.68 -8.26 -8.79
CA GLY A 146 -11.34 -8.60 -10.17
C GLY A 146 -12.10 -7.78 -11.22
N THR A 147 -11.66 -7.80 -12.48
CA THR A 147 -12.32 -7.07 -13.59
C THR A 147 -13.82 -7.37 -13.71
N SER A 148 -14.23 -8.62 -13.56
CA SER A 148 -15.66 -8.99 -13.61
C SER A 148 -16.46 -8.44 -12.42
N GLU A 149 -15.82 -8.28 -11.26
CA GLU A 149 -16.44 -7.63 -10.09
C GLU A 149 -16.50 -6.11 -10.28
N VAL A 150 -15.50 -5.50 -10.93
CA VAL A 150 -15.54 -4.07 -11.31
C VAL A 150 -16.79 -3.79 -12.15
N GLU A 151 -17.08 -4.62 -13.16
CA GLU A 151 -18.31 -4.49 -13.97
C GLU A 151 -19.57 -4.56 -13.10
N HIS A 152 -19.65 -5.55 -12.19
CA HIS A 152 -20.81 -5.69 -11.30
C HIS A 152 -21.03 -4.47 -10.40
N VAL A 153 -19.96 -3.89 -9.83
CA VAL A 153 -20.06 -2.68 -9.01
C VAL A 153 -20.51 -1.49 -9.86
N LEU A 154 -19.97 -1.33 -11.08
CA LEU A 154 -20.42 -0.27 -11.98
C LEU A 154 -21.92 -0.40 -12.31
N ALA A 155 -22.41 -1.64 -12.50
CA ALA A 155 -23.81 -1.92 -12.83
C ALA A 155 -24.77 -1.83 -11.64
N THR A 156 -24.32 -2.12 -10.41
CA THR A 156 -25.23 -2.38 -9.28
C THR A 156 -24.82 -1.78 -7.93
N GLN A 157 -23.56 -1.36 -7.78
CA GLN A 157 -22.91 -1.06 -6.49
C GLN A 157 -23.02 -2.16 -5.44
N CYS A 158 -23.18 -3.41 -5.87
CA CYS A 158 -23.22 -4.54 -4.95
C CYS A 158 -22.25 -5.63 -5.40
N LEU A 159 -21.73 -6.38 -4.43
CA LEU A 159 -20.88 -7.55 -4.68
C LEU A 159 -21.32 -8.73 -3.83
N GLN A 160 -21.27 -9.92 -4.41
CA GLN A 160 -21.40 -11.15 -3.64
C GLN A 160 -20.11 -11.38 -2.86
N GLN A 161 -20.21 -11.49 -1.54
CA GLN A 161 -19.08 -11.75 -0.66
C GLN A 161 -19.47 -12.77 0.42
N ARG A 162 -18.50 -13.58 0.83
CA ARG A 162 -18.62 -14.40 2.04
C ARG A 162 -17.96 -13.66 3.20
N LYS A 163 -18.60 -13.68 4.36
CA LYS A 163 -18.05 -13.04 5.57
C LYS A 163 -16.76 -13.75 5.96
N ALA A 164 -15.69 -12.98 6.18
CA ALA A 164 -14.43 -13.50 6.69
C ALA A 164 -14.51 -13.75 8.21
N ARG A 165 -13.54 -14.47 8.76
CA ARG A 165 -13.34 -14.54 10.21
C ARG A 165 -12.60 -13.30 10.71
N ASN A 166 -12.69 -13.03 12.01
CA ASN A 166 -12.03 -11.91 12.67
C ASN A 166 -10.64 -12.30 13.18
N MET A 167 -9.62 -11.53 12.81
CA MET A 167 -8.27 -11.69 13.36
C MET A 167 -7.80 -10.37 13.98
N LEU A 168 -7.27 -10.40 15.19
CA LEU A 168 -6.60 -9.26 15.81
C LEU A 168 -5.08 -9.48 15.75
N ILE A 169 -4.36 -8.49 15.21
CA ILE A 169 -2.92 -8.38 15.37
C ILE A 169 -2.65 -7.21 16.30
N ARG A 170 -2.12 -7.51 17.49
CA ARG A 170 -1.87 -6.54 18.54
C ARG A 170 -0.37 -6.32 18.72
N VAL A 171 0.07 -5.08 18.52
CA VAL A 171 1.48 -4.67 18.69
C VAL A 171 1.56 -3.77 19.92
N ASP A 172 1.96 -4.34 21.06
CA ASP A 172 1.98 -3.68 22.36
C ASP A 172 3.32 -2.99 22.64
N GLY A 173 3.31 -1.85 23.34
CA GLY A 173 4.51 -1.04 23.56
C GLY A 173 4.82 -0.04 22.45
N HIS A 174 6.03 0.54 22.48
CA HIS A 174 6.48 1.52 21.48
C HIS A 174 7.72 1.01 20.76
N VAL A 175 7.78 1.22 19.45
CA VAL A 175 8.95 0.88 18.65
C VAL A 175 10.12 1.81 18.96
N GLY A 176 11.35 1.29 18.81
CA GLY A 176 12.57 2.06 19.01
C GLY A 176 12.87 3.05 17.87
N THR A 177 13.92 3.85 18.05
CA THR A 177 14.44 4.74 17.00
C THR A 177 14.75 3.96 15.71
N GLY A 178 14.50 4.58 14.55
CA GLY A 178 14.77 3.99 13.23
C GLY A 178 13.72 3.00 12.73
N VAL A 179 12.73 2.64 13.57
CA VAL A 179 11.65 1.71 13.22
C VAL A 179 10.40 2.50 12.83
N THR A 180 9.79 2.11 11.72
CA THR A 180 8.61 2.76 11.13
C THR A 180 7.44 1.77 11.00
N SER A 181 6.28 2.24 10.53
CA SER A 181 5.14 1.37 10.19
C SER A 181 5.48 0.28 9.16
N LYS A 182 6.42 0.55 8.26
CA LYS A 182 6.90 -0.44 7.28
C LYS A 182 7.62 -1.59 7.99
N ASP A 183 8.45 -1.29 8.98
CA ASP A 183 9.18 -2.29 9.75
C ASP A 183 8.23 -3.10 10.65
N ILE A 184 7.23 -2.44 11.28
CA ILE A 184 6.16 -3.12 12.03
C ILE A 184 5.42 -4.10 11.13
N MET A 185 5.00 -3.66 9.94
CA MET A 185 4.21 -4.49 9.04
C MET A 185 5.03 -5.64 8.44
N LEU A 186 6.30 -5.42 8.12
CA LEU A 186 7.21 -6.47 7.69
C LEU A 186 7.46 -7.49 8.81
N ALA A 187 7.66 -7.06 10.06
CA ALA A 187 7.80 -7.95 11.20
C ALA A 187 6.53 -8.80 11.42
N ILE A 188 5.33 -8.20 11.26
CA ILE A 188 4.07 -8.93 11.28
C ILE A 188 4.05 -10.01 10.18
N ILE A 189 4.38 -9.67 8.94
CA ILE A 189 4.37 -10.64 7.83
C ILE A 189 5.42 -11.74 8.05
N GLY A 190 6.59 -11.41 8.60
CA GLY A 190 7.60 -12.40 8.98
C GLY A 190 7.11 -13.39 10.04
N GLU A 191 6.30 -12.92 11.01
CA GLU A 191 5.73 -13.74 12.08
C GLU A 191 4.60 -14.66 11.58
N ILE A 192 3.65 -14.13 10.80
CA ILE A 192 2.44 -14.89 10.41
C ILE A 192 2.53 -15.54 9.02
N GLY A 193 3.53 -15.17 8.23
CA GLY A 193 3.68 -15.58 6.84
C GLY A 193 2.67 -14.95 5.89
N THR A 194 2.88 -15.15 4.60
CA THR A 194 2.03 -14.66 3.50
C THR A 194 0.65 -15.31 3.45
N ALA A 195 0.47 -16.46 4.10
CA ALA A 195 -0.81 -17.14 4.22
C ALA A 195 -1.50 -16.91 5.58
N GLY A 196 -0.88 -16.19 6.52
CA GLY A 196 -1.31 -16.10 7.92
C GLY A 196 -2.72 -15.50 8.10
N GLY A 197 -3.10 -14.55 7.25
CA GLY A 197 -4.39 -13.88 7.24
C GLY A 197 -5.45 -14.51 6.33
N THR A 198 -5.16 -15.66 5.69
CA THR A 198 -6.07 -16.26 4.71
C THR A 198 -7.43 -16.57 5.33
N GLY A 199 -8.49 -16.00 4.74
CA GLY A 199 -9.87 -16.17 5.22
C GLY A 199 -10.25 -15.31 6.43
N TYR A 200 -9.40 -14.34 6.80
CA TYR A 200 -9.67 -13.37 7.86
C TYR A 200 -9.77 -11.93 7.34
N ALA A 201 -10.52 -11.10 8.05
CA ALA A 201 -10.32 -9.66 8.08
C ALA A 201 -9.43 -9.36 9.30
N ILE A 202 -8.34 -8.61 9.08
CA ILE A 202 -7.37 -8.30 10.13
C ILE A 202 -7.69 -6.94 10.73
N GLU A 203 -7.83 -6.87 12.05
CA GLU A 203 -7.82 -5.63 12.82
C GLU A 203 -6.43 -5.45 13.43
N PHE A 204 -5.82 -4.29 13.20
CA PHE A 204 -4.53 -3.93 13.79
C PHE A 204 -4.76 -3.04 15.01
N GLY A 205 -4.22 -3.45 16.15
CA GLY A 205 -4.36 -2.75 17.42
C GLY A 205 -3.08 -2.78 18.26
N GLY A 206 -3.18 -2.30 19.50
CA GLY A 206 -2.05 -2.13 20.41
C GLY A 206 -1.47 -0.72 20.37
N ASP A 207 -0.56 -0.44 21.30
CA ASP A 207 -0.02 0.91 21.53
C ASP A 207 0.75 1.43 20.31
N ALA A 208 1.58 0.58 19.70
CA ALA A 208 2.39 0.96 18.55
C ALA A 208 1.51 1.37 17.36
N ILE A 209 0.40 0.65 17.10
CA ILE A 209 -0.54 0.98 16.02
C ILE A 209 -1.30 2.27 16.32
N ARG A 210 -1.75 2.47 17.56
CA ARG A 210 -2.44 3.70 17.97
C ARG A 210 -1.55 4.94 17.85
N ALA A 211 -0.26 4.81 18.15
CA ALA A 211 0.73 5.88 18.06
C ALA A 211 1.06 6.30 16.62
N LEU A 212 0.71 5.49 15.61
CA LEU A 212 0.95 5.81 14.21
C LEU A 212 0.11 7.02 13.73
N SER A 213 0.71 7.83 12.87
CA SER A 213 0.00 8.81 12.04
C SER A 213 -0.99 8.11 11.10
N MET A 214 -1.88 8.87 10.46
CA MET A 214 -2.76 8.30 9.42
C MET A 214 -1.98 7.76 8.22
N GLU A 215 -0.89 8.41 7.83
CA GLU A 215 -0.05 7.99 6.71
C GLU A 215 0.63 6.65 7.01
N ALA A 216 1.08 6.47 8.25
CA ALA A 216 1.71 5.24 8.72
C ALA A 216 0.70 4.10 8.90
N ARG A 217 -0.53 4.38 9.34
CA ARG A 217 -1.63 3.38 9.37
C ARG A 217 -1.97 2.89 7.97
N MET A 218 -1.96 3.79 6.98
CA MET A 218 -2.16 3.41 5.58
C MET A 218 -1.08 2.45 5.09
N THR A 219 0.19 2.60 5.50
CA THR A 219 1.26 1.63 5.20
C THR A 219 0.94 0.23 5.76
N VAL A 220 0.49 0.14 7.01
CA VAL A 220 0.11 -1.14 7.64
C VAL A 220 -1.05 -1.80 6.88
N CYS A 221 -2.13 -1.07 6.65
CA CYS A 221 -3.30 -1.58 5.92
C CYS A 221 -3.01 -1.89 4.44
N ASN A 222 -2.08 -1.16 3.81
CA ASN A 222 -1.67 -1.40 2.41
C ASN A 222 -1.12 -2.80 2.23
N MET A 223 -0.27 -3.27 3.16
CA MET A 223 0.40 -4.57 3.05
C MET A 223 -0.38 -5.73 3.70
N THR A 224 -1.65 -5.52 4.05
CA THR A 224 -2.48 -6.59 4.61
C THR A 224 -2.66 -7.76 3.64
N ILE A 225 -2.67 -7.48 2.33
CA ILE A 225 -2.76 -8.52 1.30
C ILE A 225 -1.49 -9.36 1.21
N GLU A 226 -0.31 -8.80 1.52
CA GLU A 226 0.94 -9.54 1.66
C GLU A 226 0.97 -10.41 2.91
N ALA A 227 0.11 -10.17 3.90
CA ALA A 227 -0.15 -11.08 5.03
C ALA A 227 -1.26 -12.11 4.72
N GLY A 228 -1.82 -12.13 3.51
CA GLY A 228 -2.83 -13.09 3.06
C GLY A 228 -4.28 -12.70 3.33
N ALA A 229 -4.55 -11.53 3.89
CA ALA A 229 -5.90 -11.04 4.15
C ALA A 229 -6.33 -9.98 3.13
N ARG A 230 -7.60 -10.03 2.70
CA ARG A 230 -8.13 -9.04 1.72
C ARG A 230 -8.45 -7.68 2.32
N ALA A 231 -8.64 -7.60 3.64
CA ALA A 231 -9.02 -6.39 4.36
C ALA A 231 -8.23 -6.27 5.67
N GLY A 232 -7.72 -5.06 5.91
CA GLY A 232 -6.98 -4.67 7.11
C GLY A 232 -7.57 -3.40 7.70
N LEU A 233 -7.87 -3.39 8.99
CA LEU A 233 -8.65 -2.37 9.65
C LEU A 233 -7.88 -1.74 10.81
N VAL A 234 -7.99 -0.42 10.96
CA VAL A 234 -7.59 0.30 12.17
C VAL A 234 -8.81 1.05 12.71
N ALA A 235 -9.03 0.97 14.02
CA ALA A 235 -10.12 1.67 14.69
C ALA A 235 -10.01 3.19 14.53
N VAL A 236 -11.16 3.85 14.39
CA VAL A 236 -11.22 5.30 14.27
C VAL A 236 -10.88 5.94 15.61
N ASP A 237 -10.01 6.93 15.57
CA ASP A 237 -9.71 7.80 16.69
C ASP A 237 -9.55 9.27 16.24
N GLN A 238 -9.04 10.11 17.14
CA GLN A 238 -8.87 11.53 16.87
C GLN A 238 -7.89 11.80 15.72
N THR A 239 -6.85 10.97 15.54
CA THR A 239 -5.90 11.06 14.42
C THR A 239 -6.62 10.87 13.08
N THR A 240 -7.56 9.93 13.00
CA THR A 240 -8.41 9.75 11.82
C THR A 240 -9.31 10.96 11.57
N ILE A 241 -10.00 11.45 12.61
CA ILE A 241 -10.91 12.60 12.51
C ILE A 241 -10.16 13.87 12.06
N ASP A 242 -8.98 14.12 12.62
CA ASP A 242 -8.22 15.34 12.30
C ASP A 242 -7.65 15.29 10.88
N TYR A 243 -7.20 14.12 10.41
CA TYR A 243 -6.74 13.96 9.03
C TYR A 243 -7.84 14.27 8.00
N LEU A 244 -9.10 13.91 8.29
CA LEU A 244 -10.23 14.10 7.38
C LEU A 244 -10.80 15.52 7.40
N ARG A 245 -10.48 16.32 8.40
CA ARG A 245 -11.04 17.66 8.56
C ARG A 245 -10.64 18.55 7.39
N GLY A 246 -11.64 19.16 6.75
CA GLY A 246 -11.43 20.08 5.63
C GLY A 246 -10.99 19.41 4.32
N ARG A 247 -11.01 18.07 4.24
CA ARG A 247 -10.74 17.37 2.98
C ARG A 247 -11.84 17.66 1.96
N PRO A 248 -11.51 17.79 0.65
CA PRO A 248 -12.47 18.26 -0.37
C PRO A 248 -13.79 17.47 -0.45
N LEU A 249 -13.76 16.17 -0.21
CA LEU A 249 -14.91 15.27 -0.27
C LEU A 249 -15.39 14.79 1.10
N ALA A 250 -14.80 15.29 2.18
CA ALA A 250 -15.30 15.07 3.53
C ALA A 250 -16.54 15.95 3.79
N PRO A 251 -17.43 15.52 4.71
CA PRO A 251 -18.56 16.35 5.12
C PRO A 251 -18.09 17.66 5.77
N ASN A 252 -18.96 18.67 5.79
CA ASN A 252 -18.71 19.96 6.41
C ASN A 252 -19.94 20.43 7.21
N GLY A 253 -19.76 21.46 8.05
CA GLY A 253 -20.84 22.02 8.87
C GLY A 253 -21.50 20.97 9.78
N GLU A 254 -22.83 21.01 9.90
CA GLU A 254 -23.58 20.08 10.74
C GLU A 254 -23.40 18.61 10.34
N LEU A 255 -23.19 18.34 9.04
CA LEU A 255 -22.95 16.98 8.54
C LEU A 255 -21.59 16.44 9.02
N TRP A 256 -20.59 17.32 9.22
CA TRP A 256 -19.31 16.94 9.80
C TRP A 256 -19.49 16.49 11.25
N ASP A 257 -20.23 17.23 12.06
CA ASP A 257 -20.46 16.89 13.46
C ASP A 257 -21.24 15.58 13.62
N ALA A 258 -22.24 15.37 12.77
CA ALA A 258 -22.97 14.10 12.69
C ALA A 258 -22.06 12.94 12.28
N ALA A 259 -21.21 13.15 11.27
CA ALA A 259 -20.27 12.14 10.81
C ALA A 259 -19.25 11.78 11.89
N VAL A 260 -18.63 12.77 12.55
CA VAL A 260 -17.69 12.55 13.65
C VAL A 260 -18.33 11.78 14.80
N THR A 261 -19.60 12.09 15.13
CA THR A 261 -20.34 11.36 16.15
C THR A 261 -20.49 9.88 15.79
N ALA A 262 -20.87 9.58 14.54
CA ALA A 262 -20.98 8.20 14.06
C ALA A 262 -19.61 7.50 13.99
N TRP A 263 -18.58 8.19 13.52
CA TRP A 263 -17.24 7.63 13.33
C TRP A 263 -16.58 7.22 14.64
N ARG A 264 -16.87 7.89 15.76
CA ARG A 264 -16.32 7.55 17.07
C ARG A 264 -16.74 6.15 17.59
N ASP A 265 -17.82 5.58 17.05
CA ASP A 265 -18.26 4.22 17.38
C ASP A 265 -17.61 3.14 16.48
N LEU A 266 -16.84 3.54 15.46
CA LEU A 266 -16.14 2.63 14.56
C LEU A 266 -14.83 2.13 15.17
N LYS A 267 -15.01 1.30 16.20
CA LYS A 267 -13.99 0.51 16.91
C LYS A 267 -14.64 -0.77 17.42
N SER A 268 -13.85 -1.81 17.65
CA SER A 268 -14.33 -3.02 18.33
C SER A 268 -14.85 -2.69 19.73
N ASP A 269 -15.92 -3.37 20.14
CA ASP A 269 -16.41 -3.31 21.51
C ASP A 269 -15.39 -3.96 22.47
N ASP A 270 -15.30 -3.50 23.72
CA ASP A 270 -14.27 -3.96 24.69
C ASP A 270 -14.30 -5.47 24.94
N ASN A 271 -15.46 -6.12 24.76
CA ASN A 271 -15.67 -7.56 24.92
C ASN A 271 -15.92 -8.28 23.57
N ALA A 272 -15.51 -7.68 22.45
CA ALA A 272 -15.52 -8.32 21.14
C ALA A 272 -14.60 -9.55 21.13
N LYS A 273 -14.98 -10.57 20.37
CA LYS A 273 -14.21 -11.81 20.25
C LYS A 273 -13.60 -11.92 18.86
N PHE A 274 -12.31 -12.20 18.80
CA PHE A 274 -11.60 -12.50 17.57
C PHE A 274 -11.43 -14.01 17.43
N ASP A 275 -11.56 -14.53 16.21
CA ASP A 275 -11.34 -15.95 15.90
C ASP A 275 -9.86 -16.32 16.02
N ARG A 276 -8.96 -15.34 15.85
CA ARG A 276 -7.52 -15.48 16.04
C ARG A 276 -6.93 -14.19 16.61
N GLU A 277 -6.02 -14.31 17.58
CA GLU A 277 -5.20 -13.21 18.06
C GLU A 277 -3.72 -13.53 17.88
N VAL A 278 -2.95 -12.55 17.40
CA VAL A 278 -1.48 -12.59 17.34
C VAL A 278 -0.95 -11.35 18.06
N ARG A 279 0.10 -11.53 18.88
CA ARG A 279 0.67 -10.49 19.72
C ARG A 279 2.15 -10.33 19.42
N LEU A 280 2.58 -9.09 19.22
CA LEU A 280 3.98 -8.72 19.03
C LEU A 280 4.36 -7.66 20.08
N ASP A 281 5.58 -7.74 20.59
CA ASP A 281 6.18 -6.69 21.41
C ASP A 281 6.87 -5.68 20.49
N ALA A 282 6.43 -4.43 20.53
CA ALA A 282 6.99 -3.36 19.71
C ALA A 282 8.48 -3.10 20.01
N HIS A 283 8.93 -3.36 21.24
CA HIS A 283 10.31 -3.08 21.64
C HIS A 283 11.32 -4.03 21.00
N THR A 284 10.88 -5.20 20.55
CA THR A 284 11.74 -6.19 19.88
C THR A 284 11.79 -5.99 18.37
N ILE A 285 10.97 -5.08 17.82
CA ILE A 285 10.97 -4.80 16.39
C ILE A 285 12.16 -3.89 16.07
N GLU A 286 13.02 -4.36 15.19
CA GLU A 286 14.15 -3.62 14.64
C GLU A 286 13.88 -3.23 13.17
N PRO A 287 14.67 -2.31 12.57
CA PRO A 287 14.55 -2.02 11.15
C PRO A 287 14.65 -3.31 10.31
N GLN A 288 13.72 -3.52 9.39
CA GLN A 288 13.55 -4.78 8.65
C GLN A 288 14.10 -4.70 7.23
N VAL A 289 14.65 -5.82 6.74
CA VAL A 289 15.08 -5.99 5.35
C VAL A 289 14.62 -7.35 4.82
N SER A 290 13.85 -7.36 3.73
CA SER A 290 13.55 -8.64 3.07
C SER A 290 14.80 -9.20 2.40
N TRP A 291 15.15 -10.46 2.63
CA TRP A 291 16.32 -11.09 2.03
C TRP A 291 15.97 -11.99 0.82
N GLY A 292 14.73 -12.46 0.74
CA GLY A 292 14.27 -13.40 -0.29
C GLY A 292 13.38 -12.77 -1.37
N THR A 293 12.52 -13.60 -1.97
CA THR A 293 11.58 -13.23 -3.06
C THR A 293 10.11 -13.16 -2.59
N SER A 294 9.89 -13.19 -1.28
CA SER A 294 8.58 -13.06 -0.64
C SER A 294 8.66 -12.04 0.50
N PRO A 295 7.59 -11.27 0.79
CA PRO A 295 7.57 -10.34 1.92
C PRO A 295 7.77 -11.00 3.29
N GLU A 296 7.45 -12.30 3.45
CA GLU A 296 7.71 -13.05 4.69
C GLU A 296 9.18 -13.44 4.88
N MET A 297 9.98 -13.41 3.82
CA MET A 297 11.41 -13.69 3.87
C MET A 297 12.15 -12.43 4.30
N VAL A 298 11.97 -12.08 5.58
CA VAL A 298 12.42 -10.83 6.18
C VAL A 298 13.13 -11.07 7.51
N VAL A 299 14.12 -10.24 7.80
CA VAL A 299 14.88 -10.27 9.05
C VAL A 299 15.24 -8.84 9.50
N PRO A 300 15.60 -8.63 10.77
CA PRO A 300 16.25 -7.40 11.22
C PRO A 300 17.51 -7.08 10.41
N VAL A 301 17.80 -5.79 10.23
CA VAL A 301 18.99 -5.33 9.48
C VAL A 301 20.31 -5.81 10.07
N GLY A 302 20.38 -6.00 11.39
CA GLY A 302 21.57 -6.55 12.07
C GLY A 302 21.74 -8.07 11.96
N ALA A 303 20.79 -8.76 11.33
CA ALA A 303 20.80 -10.21 11.21
C ALA A 303 21.67 -10.73 10.05
N ARG A 304 21.65 -12.04 9.86
CA ARG A 304 22.28 -12.75 8.75
C ARG A 304 21.22 -13.36 7.85
N VAL A 305 21.57 -13.55 6.58
CA VAL A 305 20.78 -14.30 5.62
C VAL A 305 20.54 -15.72 6.17
N PRO A 306 19.28 -16.15 6.35
CA PRO A 306 18.96 -17.46 6.92
C PRO A 306 19.56 -18.63 6.13
N ASP A 307 19.90 -19.71 6.85
CA ASP A 307 20.47 -20.92 6.26
C ASP A 307 19.40 -21.99 6.04
N PRO A 308 19.10 -22.38 4.77
CA PRO A 308 18.09 -23.38 4.47
C PRO A 308 18.41 -24.77 5.05
N ASP A 309 19.67 -25.07 5.39
CA ASP A 309 20.04 -26.36 6.00
C ASP A 309 19.66 -26.44 7.48
N THR A 310 19.28 -25.31 8.09
CA THR A 310 18.78 -25.23 9.47
C THR A 310 17.24 -25.16 9.56
N GLU A 311 16.54 -25.07 8.41
CA GLU A 311 15.09 -25.07 8.35
C GLU A 311 14.55 -26.50 8.45
N SER A 312 13.63 -26.69 9.41
CA SER A 312 13.03 -27.98 9.72
C SER A 312 11.98 -28.44 8.72
N ASP A 313 11.28 -27.49 8.09
CA ASP A 313 10.28 -27.78 7.07
C ASP A 313 10.95 -27.92 5.69
N PRO A 314 10.91 -29.10 5.05
CA PRO A 314 11.61 -29.33 3.78
C PRO A 314 11.07 -28.47 2.63
N THR A 315 9.76 -28.15 2.63
CA THR A 315 9.14 -27.28 1.62
C THR A 315 9.60 -25.83 1.81
N ARG A 316 9.65 -25.34 3.05
CA ARG A 316 10.20 -24.01 3.33
C ARG A 316 11.68 -23.94 2.98
N ALA A 317 12.47 -24.93 3.38
CA ALA A 317 13.90 -25.01 3.07
C ALA A 317 14.16 -24.97 1.56
N ASP A 318 13.34 -25.64 0.76
CA ASP A 318 13.43 -25.60 -0.69
C ASP A 318 13.08 -24.21 -1.26
N GLY A 319 11.99 -23.61 -0.79
CA GLY A 319 11.62 -22.23 -1.13
C GLY A 319 12.74 -21.23 -0.79
N MET A 320 13.40 -21.38 0.35
CA MET A 320 14.56 -20.58 0.74
C MET A 320 15.73 -20.78 -0.25
N ARG A 321 16.06 -22.02 -0.64
CA ARG A 321 17.12 -22.29 -1.63
C ARG A 321 16.81 -21.63 -2.98
N HIS A 322 15.57 -21.70 -3.44
CA HIS A 322 15.11 -21.02 -4.65
C HIS A 322 15.26 -19.49 -4.54
N ALA A 323 14.79 -18.90 -3.44
CA ALA A 323 14.90 -17.46 -3.19
C ALA A 323 16.37 -17.01 -3.13
N LEU A 324 17.23 -17.72 -2.41
CA LEU A 324 18.66 -17.39 -2.31
C LEU A 324 19.38 -17.49 -3.65
N LYS A 325 19.02 -18.48 -4.49
CA LYS A 325 19.56 -18.59 -5.84
C LYS A 325 19.15 -17.40 -6.72
N TYR A 326 17.88 -17.01 -6.69
CA TYR A 326 17.39 -15.85 -7.44
C TYR A 326 18.03 -14.56 -6.96
N MET A 327 18.03 -14.37 -5.64
CA MET A 327 18.59 -13.21 -4.97
C MET A 327 20.12 -13.20 -4.97
N ASP A 328 20.78 -14.29 -5.35
CA ASP A 328 22.25 -14.44 -5.37
C ASP A 328 22.86 -14.02 -4.04
N LEU A 329 22.34 -14.63 -2.98
CA LEU A 329 22.78 -14.45 -1.61
C LEU A 329 23.30 -15.77 -1.06
N LYS A 330 24.34 -15.68 -0.24
CA LYS A 330 24.90 -16.83 0.47
C LYS A 330 24.27 -16.94 1.85
N PRO A 331 23.88 -18.15 2.31
CA PRO A 331 23.55 -18.40 3.71
C PRO A 331 24.59 -17.83 4.66
N GLY A 332 24.14 -17.22 5.76
CA GLY A 332 25.01 -16.67 6.80
C GLY A 332 25.69 -15.33 6.46
N ALA A 333 25.57 -14.80 5.24
CA ALA A 333 26.05 -13.44 4.93
C ALA A 333 25.35 -12.40 5.82
N ALA A 334 26.07 -11.38 6.30
CA ALA A 334 25.39 -10.32 7.05
C ALA A 334 24.48 -9.54 6.10
N ILE A 335 23.30 -9.13 6.58
CA ILE A 335 22.38 -8.32 5.77
C ILE A 335 23.05 -7.00 5.38
N THR A 336 23.87 -6.46 6.27
CA THR A 336 24.67 -5.26 6.01
C THR A 336 25.73 -5.43 4.92
N ASP A 337 26.14 -6.65 4.55
CA ASP A 337 27.13 -6.88 3.49
C ASP A 337 26.51 -6.86 2.08
N ILE A 338 25.18 -6.75 1.97
CA ILE A 338 24.47 -6.79 0.70
C ILE A 338 24.63 -5.45 -0.03
N ALA A 339 25.46 -5.44 -1.07
CA ALA A 339 25.67 -4.29 -1.94
C ALA A 339 24.46 -4.04 -2.87
N LEU A 340 24.19 -2.76 -3.14
CA LEU A 340 23.02 -2.31 -3.90
C LEU A 340 23.43 -1.62 -5.20
N ASP A 341 22.60 -1.76 -6.23
CA ASP A 341 22.73 -1.04 -7.49
C ASP A 341 21.77 0.14 -7.57
N LYS A 342 20.54 -0.03 -7.05
CA LYS A 342 19.47 0.96 -7.15
C LYS A 342 18.76 1.21 -5.83
N ILE A 343 18.20 2.41 -5.71
CA ILE A 343 17.35 2.80 -4.58
C ILE A 343 16.03 3.31 -5.12
N PHE A 344 14.92 2.85 -4.56
CA PHE A 344 13.58 3.31 -4.94
C PHE A 344 12.78 3.71 -3.70
N ILE A 345 12.48 5.01 -3.59
CA ILE A 345 11.62 5.60 -2.57
C ILE A 345 10.35 6.10 -3.26
N GLY A 346 9.23 5.46 -2.98
CA GLY A 346 7.94 5.74 -3.60
C GLY A 346 6.95 4.58 -3.42
N SER A 347 5.97 4.49 -4.33
CA SER A 347 4.83 3.55 -4.34
C SER A 347 3.63 3.91 -3.44
N CYS A 348 2.54 3.16 -3.58
CA CYS A 348 1.33 3.32 -2.76
C CYS A 348 1.58 3.05 -1.26
N THR A 349 2.64 2.32 -0.93
CA THR A 349 3.00 1.95 0.44
C THR A 349 3.66 3.10 1.19
N ASN A 350 4.66 3.76 0.57
CA ASN A 350 5.52 4.75 1.21
C ASN A 350 5.95 5.88 0.24
N ALA A 351 5.01 6.73 -0.16
CA ALA A 351 5.26 7.90 -1.02
C ALA A 351 4.51 9.15 -0.53
N ARG A 352 4.11 9.17 0.74
CA ARG A 352 3.40 10.29 1.36
C ARG A 352 4.39 11.28 1.94
N ILE A 353 3.91 12.43 2.43
CA ILE A 353 4.83 13.49 2.83
C ILE A 353 5.71 13.07 4.02
N GLU A 354 5.20 12.30 4.98
CA GLU A 354 6.02 11.82 6.09
C GLU A 354 7.13 10.85 5.65
N ASP A 355 6.85 10.00 4.66
CA ASP A 355 7.82 9.05 4.10
C ASP A 355 9.00 9.81 3.47
N LEU A 356 8.67 10.85 2.68
CA LEU A 356 9.67 11.69 2.02
C LEU A 356 10.47 12.51 3.03
N ARG A 357 9.84 13.00 4.11
CA ARG A 357 10.56 13.68 5.20
C ARG A 357 11.50 12.74 5.94
N ALA A 358 11.06 11.52 6.24
CA ALA A 358 11.90 10.52 6.91
C ALA A 358 13.14 10.16 6.08
N ALA A 359 12.96 9.93 4.77
CA ALA A 359 14.08 9.72 3.85
C ALA A 359 14.98 10.96 3.73
N ALA A 360 14.40 12.16 3.58
CA ALA A 360 15.17 13.40 3.45
C ALA A 360 16.01 13.71 4.69
N ALA A 361 15.52 13.38 5.89
CA ALA A 361 16.27 13.55 7.14
C ALA A 361 17.57 12.75 7.15
N VAL A 362 17.55 11.52 6.61
CA VAL A 362 18.75 10.67 6.47
C VAL A 362 19.70 11.19 5.38
N VAL A 363 19.15 11.71 4.28
CA VAL A 363 19.89 12.17 3.10
C VAL A 363 20.54 13.54 3.30
N ASN A 364 20.00 14.39 4.18
CA ASN A 364 20.40 15.78 4.30
C ASN A 364 21.90 15.96 4.58
N GLY A 365 22.58 16.70 3.70
CA GLY A 365 24.03 16.95 3.78
C GLY A 365 24.91 15.79 3.33
N ARG A 366 24.33 14.68 2.84
CA ARG A 366 25.05 13.49 2.38
C ARG A 366 24.91 13.32 0.86
N ARG A 367 25.66 12.38 0.29
CA ARG A 367 25.60 12.00 -1.13
C ARG A 367 25.51 10.50 -1.27
N LEU A 368 24.85 10.05 -2.34
CA LEU A 368 24.80 8.64 -2.71
C LEU A 368 26.22 8.06 -2.85
N ALA A 369 26.37 6.80 -2.48
CA ALA A 369 27.59 6.07 -2.74
C ALA A 369 27.84 5.98 -4.25
N THR A 370 29.11 6.01 -4.66
CA THR A 370 29.49 5.93 -6.07
C THR A 370 29.15 4.59 -6.72
N SER A 371 28.86 3.57 -5.91
CA SER A 371 28.38 2.25 -6.37
C SER A 371 26.91 2.27 -6.80
N ILE A 372 26.10 3.23 -6.32
CA ILE A 372 24.68 3.33 -6.68
C ILE A 372 24.56 3.85 -8.11
N LYS A 373 24.02 3.01 -8.99
CA LYS A 373 23.79 3.33 -10.40
C LYS A 373 22.63 4.29 -10.60
N GLN A 374 21.58 4.17 -9.76
CA GLN A 374 20.39 4.99 -9.86
C GLN A 374 19.62 5.03 -8.53
N ALA A 375 19.17 6.21 -8.14
CA ALA A 375 18.29 6.37 -6.97
C ALA A 375 17.09 7.24 -7.33
N LEU A 376 15.88 6.74 -7.11
CA LEU A 376 14.64 7.39 -7.50
C LEU A 376 13.84 7.81 -6.26
N VAL A 377 13.28 9.02 -6.28
CA VAL A 377 12.28 9.47 -5.31
C VAL A 377 11.03 9.90 -6.07
N VAL A 378 9.94 9.17 -5.85
CA VAL A 378 8.67 9.32 -6.55
C VAL A 378 7.57 9.69 -5.56
N PRO A 379 7.11 10.96 -5.54
CA PRO A 379 5.97 11.36 -4.73
C PRO A 379 4.70 10.61 -5.11
N GLY A 380 3.83 10.33 -4.15
CA GLY A 380 2.63 9.53 -4.36
C GLY A 380 1.51 10.24 -5.12
N SER A 381 1.49 11.57 -5.08
CA SER A 381 0.53 12.43 -5.78
C SER A 381 1.15 13.78 -6.11
N GLY A 382 0.50 14.53 -6.99
CA GLY A 382 0.91 15.89 -7.31
C GLY A 382 0.79 16.85 -6.13
N LEU A 383 -0.15 16.63 -5.19
CA LEU A 383 -0.21 17.44 -3.96
C LEU A 383 0.93 17.10 -2.99
N VAL A 384 1.29 15.83 -2.84
CA VAL A 384 2.47 15.44 -2.03
C VAL A 384 3.74 16.02 -2.64
N LYS A 385 3.89 15.95 -3.97
CA LYS A 385 5.01 16.57 -4.69
C LYS A 385 5.07 18.07 -4.43
N GLN A 386 3.96 18.78 -4.62
CA GLN A 386 3.87 20.22 -4.37
C GLN A 386 4.26 20.58 -2.93
N GLN A 387 3.79 19.80 -1.96
CA GLN A 387 4.13 20.01 -0.55
C GLN A 387 5.62 19.77 -0.28
N ALA A 388 6.18 18.66 -0.77
CA ALA A 388 7.59 18.33 -0.63
C ALA A 388 8.50 19.37 -1.31
N GLU A 389 8.06 19.95 -2.43
CA GLU A 389 8.76 21.02 -3.12
C GLU A 389 8.72 22.33 -2.33
N ALA A 390 7.56 22.69 -1.76
CA ALA A 390 7.41 23.85 -0.89
C ALA A 390 8.26 23.74 0.40
N GLU A 391 8.45 22.52 0.92
CA GLU A 391 9.33 22.23 2.07
C GLU A 391 10.81 22.11 1.69
N GLY A 392 11.15 22.19 0.39
CA GLY A 392 12.54 22.11 -0.08
C GLY A 392 13.14 20.69 -0.09
N LEU A 393 12.33 19.64 0.14
CA LEU A 393 12.81 18.25 0.22
C LEU A 393 13.42 17.78 -1.10
N HIS A 394 12.83 18.19 -2.24
CA HIS A 394 13.36 17.88 -3.56
C HIS A 394 14.81 18.35 -3.75
N HIS A 395 15.20 19.50 -3.21
CA HIS A 395 16.58 19.98 -3.25
C HIS A 395 17.52 19.15 -2.37
N ILE A 396 17.04 18.59 -1.26
CA ILE A 396 17.84 17.68 -0.43
C ILE A 396 18.17 16.42 -1.24
N PHE A 397 17.16 15.80 -1.84
CA PHE A 397 17.32 14.59 -2.66
C PHE A 397 18.22 14.83 -3.87
N MET A 398 17.95 15.88 -4.66
CA MET A 398 18.74 16.18 -5.86
C MET A 398 20.21 16.49 -5.54
N ARG A 399 20.50 17.21 -4.44
CA ARG A 399 21.89 17.49 -4.02
C ARG A 399 22.65 16.22 -3.63
N ALA A 400 21.95 15.23 -3.08
CA ALA A 400 22.54 13.94 -2.75
C ALA A 400 22.71 13.02 -3.97
N GLY A 401 22.08 13.35 -5.10
CA GLY A 401 22.18 12.59 -6.35
C GLY A 401 20.95 11.75 -6.69
N PHE A 402 19.85 11.87 -5.94
CA PHE A 402 18.59 11.21 -6.27
C PHE A 402 17.89 11.91 -7.45
N GLU A 403 17.24 11.13 -8.29
CA GLU A 403 16.32 11.62 -9.32
C GLU A 403 14.97 11.94 -8.66
N TRP A 404 14.58 13.22 -8.66
CA TRP A 404 13.26 13.66 -8.24
C TRP A 404 12.26 13.50 -9.40
N ARG A 405 11.21 12.71 -9.17
CA ARG A 405 10.30 12.24 -10.21
C ARG A 405 8.89 12.87 -10.13
N GLU A 406 8.09 12.57 -11.15
CA GLU A 406 6.66 12.85 -11.22
C GLU A 406 5.83 11.72 -10.60
N PRO A 407 4.61 12.01 -10.08
CA PRO A 407 3.80 11.03 -9.37
C PRO A 407 3.30 9.88 -10.24
N GLY A 408 3.43 8.65 -9.73
CA GLY A 408 2.94 7.44 -10.36
C GLY A 408 3.38 6.18 -9.61
N CYS A 409 2.84 5.02 -9.97
CA CYS A 409 3.21 3.74 -9.34
C CYS A 409 4.69 3.39 -9.51
N SER A 410 5.33 3.83 -10.60
CA SER A 410 6.77 3.64 -10.84
C SER A 410 7.20 2.17 -10.78
N MET A 411 8.40 1.93 -10.27
CA MET A 411 9.03 0.62 -10.10
C MET A 411 8.23 -0.31 -9.18
N CYS A 412 7.16 0.14 -8.49
CA CYS A 412 6.30 -0.73 -7.69
C CYS A 412 5.73 -1.92 -8.48
N LEU A 413 5.33 -1.68 -9.72
CA LEU A 413 4.79 -2.69 -10.64
C LEU A 413 5.64 -2.87 -11.89
N GLY A 414 6.57 -1.95 -12.16
CA GLY A 414 7.46 -2.03 -13.32
C GLY A 414 6.74 -1.98 -14.67
N MET A 415 5.50 -1.48 -14.71
CA MET A 415 4.74 -1.33 -15.95
C MET A 415 5.23 -0.15 -16.79
N ASN A 416 5.70 0.91 -16.13
CA ASN A 416 6.28 2.07 -16.81
C ASN A 416 7.80 1.91 -17.05
N ASP A 417 8.46 3.02 -17.36
CA ASP A 417 9.89 3.09 -17.73
C ASP A 417 10.85 2.78 -16.56
N ASP A 418 10.36 2.78 -15.31
CA ASP A 418 11.19 2.53 -14.13
C ASP A 418 11.32 1.02 -13.86
N ARG A 419 12.44 0.41 -14.27
CA ARG A 419 12.68 -1.04 -14.14
C ARG A 419 14.09 -1.41 -13.69
N LEU A 420 14.22 -2.59 -13.09
CA LEU A 420 15.49 -3.27 -12.86
C LEU A 420 15.90 -4.08 -14.09
N ALA A 421 17.19 -4.02 -14.43
CA ALA A 421 17.81 -4.93 -15.37
C ALA A 421 18.19 -6.25 -14.67
N PRO A 422 18.38 -7.36 -15.43
CA PRO A 422 18.79 -8.63 -14.86
C PRO A 422 20.04 -8.50 -13.98
N GLY A 423 19.96 -9.02 -12.76
CA GLY A 423 21.04 -9.02 -11.77
C GLY A 423 21.15 -7.73 -10.94
N GLU A 424 20.51 -6.63 -11.32
CA GLU A 424 20.50 -5.40 -10.52
C GLU A 424 19.73 -5.61 -9.21
N ARG A 425 20.28 -5.05 -8.12
CA ARG A 425 19.69 -5.11 -6.79
C ARG A 425 19.16 -3.76 -6.31
N CYS A 426 17.92 -3.75 -5.84
CA CYS A 426 17.22 -2.54 -5.38
C CYS A 426 16.86 -2.62 -3.89
N ALA A 427 17.13 -1.54 -3.15
CA ALA A 427 16.42 -1.26 -1.90
C ALA A 427 15.17 -0.45 -2.22
N SER A 428 14.00 -1.06 -2.01
CA SER A 428 12.71 -0.58 -2.47
C SER A 428 11.75 -0.36 -1.30
N THR A 429 11.06 0.78 -1.30
CA THR A 429 9.99 1.05 -0.35
C THR A 429 8.63 0.51 -0.81
N SER A 430 8.58 -0.31 -1.86
CA SER A 430 7.37 -1.01 -2.33
C SER A 430 6.91 -2.10 -1.35
N ASN A 431 5.81 -2.77 -1.66
CA ASN A 431 5.21 -3.85 -0.87
C ASN A 431 5.53 -5.26 -1.40
N ARG A 432 6.02 -5.41 -2.64
CA ARG A 432 6.26 -6.71 -3.28
C ARG A 432 7.64 -6.83 -3.89
N ASN A 433 8.26 -7.98 -3.64
CA ASN A 433 9.58 -8.39 -4.14
C ASN A 433 9.56 -9.76 -4.86
N PHE A 434 8.39 -10.20 -5.33
CA PHE A 434 8.30 -11.42 -6.15
C PHE A 434 9.21 -11.34 -7.38
N GLU A 435 9.66 -12.49 -7.86
CA GLU A 435 10.54 -12.57 -9.02
C GLU A 435 9.94 -11.86 -10.23
N GLY A 436 10.72 -10.96 -10.85
CA GLY A 436 10.28 -10.19 -12.01
C GLY A 436 9.40 -8.98 -11.71
N ARG A 437 9.01 -8.74 -10.46
CA ARG A 437 8.05 -7.68 -10.08
C ARG A 437 8.47 -6.28 -10.51
N GLN A 438 9.74 -5.94 -10.30
CA GLN A 438 10.30 -4.63 -10.64
C GLN A 438 11.09 -4.66 -11.97
N GLY A 439 11.01 -5.76 -12.72
CA GLY A 439 11.83 -6.01 -13.91
C GLY A 439 12.34 -7.45 -13.93
N HIS A 440 12.40 -8.05 -15.13
CA HIS A 440 12.80 -9.44 -15.29
C HIS A 440 14.25 -9.66 -14.80
N GLY A 441 14.43 -10.61 -13.87
CA GLY A 441 15.72 -10.91 -13.25
C GLY A 441 16.25 -9.86 -12.26
N GLY A 442 15.47 -8.83 -11.93
CA GLY A 442 15.82 -7.82 -10.93
C GLY A 442 15.60 -8.32 -9.49
N ARG A 443 16.51 -7.96 -8.58
CA ARG A 443 16.51 -8.42 -7.19
C ARG A 443 16.04 -7.31 -6.27
N THR A 444 14.93 -7.51 -5.57
CA THR A 444 14.29 -6.44 -4.78
C THR A 444 14.32 -6.76 -3.29
N HIS A 445 14.71 -5.77 -2.49
CA HIS A 445 14.64 -5.81 -1.03
C HIS A 445 13.63 -4.78 -0.54
N LEU A 446 12.63 -5.22 0.21
CA LEU A 446 11.62 -4.37 0.83
C LEU A 446 12.18 -3.78 2.13
N VAL A 447 12.13 -2.45 2.22
CA VAL A 447 12.64 -1.70 3.38
C VAL A 447 11.78 -0.45 3.63
N SER A 448 11.98 0.21 4.77
CA SER A 448 11.41 1.52 5.06
C SER A 448 12.09 2.65 4.26
N PRO A 449 11.46 3.84 4.10
CA PRO A 449 12.07 4.98 3.42
C PRO A 449 13.40 5.44 4.00
N ALA A 450 13.49 5.47 5.33
CA ALA A 450 14.73 5.84 6.02
C ALA A 450 15.84 4.82 5.76
N MET A 451 15.53 3.52 5.77
CA MET A 451 16.48 2.44 5.45
C MET A 451 16.93 2.49 3.98
N ALA A 452 16.00 2.71 3.03
CA ALA A 452 16.34 2.86 1.61
C ALA A 452 17.28 4.05 1.38
N ALA A 453 16.99 5.18 2.02
CA ALA A 453 17.85 6.36 1.98
C ALA A 453 19.24 6.08 2.57
N ALA A 454 19.30 5.49 3.77
CA ALA A 454 20.54 5.12 4.45
C ALA A 454 21.42 4.21 3.60
N ALA A 455 20.81 3.17 3.04
CA ALA A 455 21.50 2.21 2.19
C ALA A 455 21.98 2.83 0.87
N GLY A 456 21.27 3.83 0.34
CA GLY A 456 21.71 4.62 -0.81
C GLY A 456 22.96 5.46 -0.55
N ILE A 457 23.08 6.01 0.65
CA ILE A 457 24.28 6.76 1.06
C ILE A 457 25.47 5.81 1.28
N ALA A 458 25.24 4.64 1.86
CA ALA A 458 26.30 3.68 2.15
C ALA A 458 26.72 2.80 0.95
N GLY A 459 25.80 2.54 0.01
CA GLY A 459 26.00 1.60 -1.10
C GLY A 459 25.68 0.14 -0.77
N HIS A 460 25.28 -0.13 0.47
CA HIS A 460 24.87 -1.43 1.02
C HIS A 460 23.91 -1.19 2.19
N PHE A 461 23.25 -2.22 2.72
CA PHE A 461 22.41 -2.02 3.92
C PHE A 461 23.23 -1.63 5.15
N VAL A 462 22.69 -0.73 5.94
CA VAL A 462 23.27 -0.26 7.20
C VAL A 462 22.18 -0.13 8.24
N ASP A 463 22.54 -0.21 9.51
CA ASP A 463 21.58 0.09 10.56
C ASP A 463 21.26 1.60 10.57
N VAL A 464 20.04 1.95 10.19
CA VAL A 464 19.57 3.35 10.14
C VAL A 464 19.63 4.05 11.51
N ARG A 465 19.73 3.29 12.61
CA ARG A 465 19.88 3.81 13.97
C ARG A 465 21.23 4.45 14.23
N GLU A 466 22.23 4.16 13.40
CA GLU A 466 23.61 4.64 13.55
C GLU A 466 23.89 5.95 12.78
N LEU A 467 22.87 6.51 12.11
CA LEU A 467 22.99 7.63 11.17
C LEU A 467 22.41 8.95 11.65
#